data_AF-A0A2N7QFQ9-F1
#
_entry.id   AF-A0A2N7QFQ9-F1
#
_cell.length_a   1.000
_cell.length_b   1.000
_cell.length_c   1.000
_cell.angle_alpha   90.00
_cell.angle_beta   90.00
_cell.angle_gamma   90.00
#
_symmetry.space_group_name_H-M   'P 1'
#
loop_
_entity.id
_entity.type
_entity.pdbx_description
1 polymer ?
#
loop_
_entity_poly.entity_id
_entity_poly.type
_entity_poly.pdbx_seq_one_letter_code
_entity_poly.pdbx_strand_id
1 'polypeptide(L)'
;FYQELVYLLDKIDFTEELDRLKTHISHFELTMEERDCGKKLDFLCQEMFREINTLSNKAQSSEISLIAVEIKDLIEKLREQIQNIA
;
A
#
# COMPACT_ATOMS: atom_id res chain seq x y z
N PHE A 1 -12.82 10.97 27.66
CA PHE A 1 -13.83 10.97 26.59
C PHE A 1 -13.24 11.37 25.24
N TYR A 2 -12.77 12.61 25.04
CA TYR A 2 -12.21 13.02 23.74
C TYR A 2 -10.94 12.24 23.30
N GLN A 3 -10.01 11.95 24.22
CA GLN A 3 -8.79 11.18 23.88
C GLN A 3 -9.08 9.73 23.46
N GLU A 4 -10.07 9.08 24.07
CA GLU A 4 -10.47 7.72 23.72
C GLU A 4 -11.18 7.68 22.36
N LEU A 5 -12.01 8.68 22.07
CA LEU A 5 -12.61 8.86 20.75
C LEU A 5 -11.56 9.11 19.67
N VAL A 6 -10.57 9.96 19.92
CA VAL A 6 -9.45 10.22 18.99
C VAL A 6 -8.65 8.95 18.73
N TYR A 7 -8.36 8.15 19.76
CA TYR A 7 -7.67 6.88 19.62
C TYR A 7 -8.47 5.85 18.80
N LEU A 8 -9.78 5.77 19.00
CA LEU A 8 -10.65 4.89 18.22
C LEU A 8 -10.72 5.31 16.74
N LEU A 9 -10.81 6.62 16.48
CA LEU A 9 -10.79 7.16 15.12
C LEU A 9 -9.47 6.83 14.43
N ASP A 10 -8.33 7.00 15.11
CA ASP A 10 -7.00 6.67 14.57
C ASP A 10 -6.86 5.16 14.25
N LYS A 11 -7.45 4.28 15.08
CA LYS A 11 -7.49 2.83 14.80
C LYS A 11 -8.37 2.45 13.62
N ILE A 12 -9.55 3.07 13.49
CA ILE A 12 -10.45 2.84 12.36
C ILE A 12 -9.76 3.30 11.08
N ASP A 13 -9.17 4.50 11.12
CA ASP A 13 -8.43 5.10 10.02
C ASP A 13 -7.19 4.27 9.64
N PHE A 14 -6.51 3.62 10.59
CA PHE A 14 -5.44 2.63 10.29
C PHE A 14 -5.97 1.38 9.58
N THR A 15 -7.12 0.86 10.02
CA THR A 15 -7.75 -0.32 9.42
C THR A 15 -8.18 -0.05 7.99
N GLU A 16 -8.66 1.17 7.71
CA GLU A 16 -9.06 1.59 6.37
C GLU A 16 -7.89 1.53 5.37
N GLU A 17 -6.71 2.06 5.72
CA GLU A 17 -5.52 1.97 4.86
C GLU A 17 -5.15 0.51 4.55
N LEU A 18 -5.26 -0.37 5.56
CA LEU A 18 -4.93 -1.78 5.41
C LEU A 18 -5.88 -2.48 4.44
N ASP A 19 -7.18 -2.17 4.51
CA ASP A 19 -8.17 -2.75 3.60
C ASP A 19 -8.06 -2.18 2.18
N ARG A 20 -7.70 -0.90 2.03
CA ARG A 20 -7.35 -0.31 0.73
C ARG A 20 -6.12 -0.97 0.12
N LEU A 21 -5.07 -1.17 0.89
CA LEU A 21 -3.87 -1.88 0.44
C LEU A 21 -4.21 -3.29 -0.08
N LYS A 22 -5.00 -4.08 0.66
CA LYS A 22 -5.46 -5.41 0.21
C LYS A 22 -6.26 -5.33 -1.09
N THR A 23 -7.11 -4.32 -1.23
CA THR A 23 -7.89 -4.09 -2.45
C THR A 23 -6.98 -3.81 -3.64
N HIS A 24 -5.95 -2.96 -3.47
CA HIS A 24 -4.97 -2.67 -4.51
C HIS A 24 -4.17 -3.92 -4.90
N ILE A 25 -3.76 -4.76 -3.94
CA ILE A 25 -3.09 -6.04 -4.22
C ILE A 25 -3.99 -6.98 -5.02
N SER A 26 -5.24 -7.15 -4.61
CA SER A 26 -6.18 -7.99 -5.34
C SER A 26 -6.42 -7.50 -6.77
N HIS A 27 -6.56 -6.18 -6.95
CA HIS A 27 -6.67 -5.59 -8.29
C HIS A 27 -5.38 -5.76 -9.11
N PHE A 28 -4.21 -5.71 -8.47
CA PHE A 28 -2.93 -5.93 -9.13
C PHE A 28 -2.86 -7.34 -9.71
N GLU A 29 -3.17 -8.36 -8.90
CA GLU A 29 -3.21 -9.76 -9.33
C GLU A 29 -4.16 -9.99 -10.51
N LEU A 30 -5.37 -9.41 -10.45
CA LEU A 30 -6.34 -9.51 -11.55
C LEU A 30 -5.86 -8.80 -12.83
N THR A 31 -5.21 -7.64 -12.68
CA THR A 31 -4.74 -6.82 -13.80
C THR A 31 -3.57 -7.47 -14.55
N MET A 32 -2.78 -8.33 -13.88
CA MET A 32 -1.68 -9.06 -14.51
C MET A 32 -2.14 -9.99 -15.65
N GLU A 33 -3.40 -10.43 -15.64
CA GLU A 33 -3.96 -11.30 -16.68
C GLU A 33 -4.44 -10.53 -17.93
N GLU A 34 -4.46 -9.20 -17.88
CA GLU A 34 -4.88 -8.34 -19.00
C GLU A 34 -3.76 -8.13 -20.03
N ARG A 35 -4.12 -7.90 -21.30
CA ARG A 35 -3.18 -7.38 -22.30
C ARG A 35 -2.94 -5.88 -22.08
N ASP A 36 -1.71 -5.43 -22.34
CA ASP A 36 -1.28 -4.02 -22.19
C ASP A 36 -1.51 -3.44 -20.78
N CYS A 37 -1.27 -4.26 -19.75
CA CYS A 37 -1.55 -3.94 -18.36
C CYS A 37 -0.54 -3.00 -17.68
N GLY A 38 0.62 -2.74 -18.29
CA GLY A 38 1.75 -2.07 -17.63
C GLY A 38 1.42 -0.73 -16.98
N LYS A 39 0.67 0.16 -17.66
CA LYS A 39 0.26 1.45 -17.07
C LYS A 39 -0.68 1.30 -15.87
N LYS A 40 -1.59 0.32 -15.91
CA LYS A 40 -2.51 0.06 -14.80
C LYS A 40 -1.77 -0.54 -13.61
N LEU A 41 -0.82 -1.45 -13.86
CA LEU A 41 0.02 -2.02 -12.81
C LEU A 41 0.89 -0.96 -12.14
N ASP A 42 1.50 -0.03 -12.89
CA ASP A 42 2.28 1.06 -12.30
C ASP A 42 1.41 1.98 -11.44
N PHE A 43 0.19 2.30 -11.87
CA PHE A 43 -0.77 3.04 -11.05
C PHE A 43 -1.10 2.31 -9.74
N LEU A 44 -1.36 1.00 -9.80
CA LEU A 44 -1.64 0.20 -8.60
C LEU A 44 -0.43 0.16 -7.65
N CYS A 45 0.79 0.06 -8.17
CA CYS A 45 2.00 0.17 -7.36
C CYS A 45 2.11 1.53 -6.65
N GLN A 46 1.78 2.63 -7.34
CA GLN A 46 1.79 3.97 -6.73
C GLN A 46 0.76 4.09 -5.60
N GLU A 47 -0.45 3.54 -5.79
CA GLU A 47 -1.48 3.56 -4.75
C GLU A 47 -1.09 2.67 -3.56
N MET A 48 -0.54 1.46 -3.78
CA MET A 48 0.01 0.63 -2.69
C MET A 48 1.10 1.36 -1.91
N PHE A 49 1.99 2.09 -2.59
CA PHE A 49 3.03 2.89 -1.94
C PHE A 49 2.43 4.00 -1.07
N ARG A 50 1.33 4.63 -1.51
CA ARG A 50 0.60 5.63 -0.72
C ARG A 50 0.04 5.03 0.57
N GLU A 51 -0.68 3.92 0.48
CA GLU A 51 -1.27 3.26 1.66
C GLU A 51 -0.19 2.85 2.68
N ILE A 52 0.94 2.31 2.22
CA ILE A 52 2.07 1.93 3.10
C ILE A 52 2.69 3.15 3.79
N ASN A 53 2.81 4.30 3.11
CA ASN A 53 3.28 5.53 3.77
C ASN A 53 2.33 5.96 4.89
N THR A 54 1.02 5.97 4.63
CA THR A 54 0.04 6.36 5.62
C THR A 54 0.04 5.41 6.82
N LEU A 55 0.06 4.08 6.58
CA LEU A 55 0.19 3.06 7.63
C LEU A 55 1.44 3.29 8.50
N SER A 56 2.60 3.50 7.87
CA SER A 56 3.87 3.69 8.59
C SER A 56 3.87 4.95 9.46
N ASN A 57 3.25 6.04 9.00
CA ASN A 57 3.13 7.28 9.76
C ASN A 57 2.18 7.15 10.96
N LYS A 58 1.12 6.35 10.84
CA LYS A 58 0.11 6.12 11.91
C LYS A 58 0.57 5.13 12.98
N ALA A 59 1.39 4.14 12.60
CA ALA A 59 1.73 3.00 13.44
C ALA A 59 2.50 3.30 14.74
N GLN A 60 3.26 4.41 14.81
CA GLN A 60 4.15 4.75 15.94
C GLN A 60 5.01 3.58 16.46
N SER A 61 5.34 2.62 15.59
CA SER A 61 6.05 1.39 15.92
C SER A 61 7.27 1.23 15.01
N SER A 62 8.44 1.03 15.60
CA SER A 62 9.69 0.81 14.86
C SER A 62 9.65 -0.46 14.02
N GLU A 63 8.95 -1.49 14.48
CA GLU A 63 8.75 -2.74 13.74
C GLU A 63 7.93 -2.50 12.47
N ILE A 64 6.82 -1.75 12.58
CA ILE A 64 5.98 -1.42 11.42
C ILE A 64 6.74 -0.52 10.45
N SER A 65 7.56 0.41 10.95
CA SER A 65 8.42 1.23 10.10
C SER A 65 9.43 0.40 9.31
N LEU A 66 10.03 -0.63 9.92
CA LEU A 66 10.97 -1.51 9.22
C LEU A 66 10.26 -2.32 8.13
N ILE A 67 9.12 -2.93 8.45
CA ILE A 67 8.29 -3.66 7.49
C ILE A 67 7.85 -2.74 6.33
N ALA A 68 7.46 -1.50 6.63
CA ALA A 68 7.06 -0.54 5.61
C ALA A 68 8.21 -0.20 4.64
N VAL A 69 9.47 -0.14 5.11
CA VAL A 69 10.63 0.05 4.24
C VAL A 69 10.82 -1.14 3.30
N GLU A 70 10.71 -2.37 3.82
CA GLU A 70 10.81 -3.58 3.01
C GLU A 70 9.72 -3.66 1.94
N ILE A 71 8.47 -3.33 2.30
CA ILE A 71 7.37 -3.33 1.34
C ILE A 71 7.58 -2.26 0.27
N LYS A 72 8.04 -1.06 0.63
CA LYS A 72 8.35 0.01 -0.33
C LYS A 72 9.42 -0.42 -1.34
N ASP A 73 10.46 -1.11 -0.88
CA ASP A 73 11.51 -1.67 -1.75
C ASP A 73 10.94 -2.73 -2.72
N LEU A 74 10.06 -3.60 -2.24
CA LEU A 74 9.36 -4.58 -3.10
C LEU A 74 8.48 -3.91 -4.16
N ILE A 75 7.74 -2.86 -3.79
CA ILE A 75 6.89 -2.11 -4.73
C ILE A 75 7.74 -1.45 -5.81
N GLU A 76 8.87 -0.83 -5.47
CA GLU A 76 9.75 -0.23 -6.48
C GLU A 76 10.34 -1.28 -7.43
N LYS A 77 10.74 -2.45 -6.92
CA LYS A 77 11.15 -3.58 -7.78
C LYS A 77 10.04 -4.03 -8.73
N LEU A 78 8.78 -4.08 -8.27
CA LEU A 78 7.64 -4.39 -9.13
C LEU A 78 7.49 -3.33 -10.24
N ARG A 79 7.63 -2.04 -9.91
CA ARG A 79 7.56 -0.95 -10.90
C ARG A 79 8.68 -1.03 -11.94
N GLU A 80 9.90 -1.34 -11.53
CA GLU A 80 11.02 -1.59 -12.45
C GLU A 80 10.69 -2.75 -13.40
N GLN A 81 10.15 -3.86 -12.89
CA GLN A 81 9.74 -4.98 -13.74
C GLN A 81 8.66 -4.57 -14.75
N ILE A 82 7.64 -3.84 -14.30
CA ILE A 82 6.56 -3.33 -15.15
C ILE A 82 7.11 -2.46 -16.28
N GLN A 83 8.07 -1.58 -15.99
CA GLN A 83 8.69 -0.70 -17.00
C GLN A 83 9.59 -1.45 -17.99
N ASN A 84 10.16 -2.58 -17.57
CA ASN A 84 11.05 -3.38 -18.43
C ASN A 84 10.29 -4.32 -19.39
N ILE A 85 9.05 -4.69 -19.08
CA ILE A 85 8.22 -5.60 -19.90
C ILE A 85 7.15 -4.89 -20.74
N ALA A 86 6.85 -3.62 -20.41
CA ALA A 86 5.84 -2.80 -21.09
C ALA A 86 6.36 -2.07 -22.32
#